data_AF-A0A059DTC5-F1
#
_entry.id   AF-A0A059DTC5-F1
#
_cell.length_a   1.000
_cell.length_b   1.000
_cell.length_c   1.000
_cell.angle_alpha   90.00
_cell.angle_beta   90.00
_cell.angle_gamma   90.00
#
_symmetry.space_group_name_H-M   'P 1'
#
loop_
_entity.id
_entity.type
_entity.pdbx_description
1 polymer ?
#
loop_
_entity_poly.entity_id
_entity_poly.type
_entity_poly.pdbx_seq_one_letter_code
_entity_poly.pdbx_strand_id
1 'polypeptide(L)'
;SKPTLTQLPDQFSCGRPVCLGYKGHVIKEYFSNYFLQTSDVVFDFANGETTHINKRNEDWKISLIDTGAETMTGGRLKRVAPYLGDETFCFTYGDGVGDVNITKLLAFHKAHGRKATLTAAAPPGRFGALDMAADGVVNSFVEKPSGDGSLINAGFFVLEPGVVDYVDSDKTSWEREPLERLAQDRELVAFQHRGFWQPMDTLRDKNHLEEMWNSGKASWKVWD
;
A
#
# COMPACT_ATOMS: atom_id res chain seq x y z
N SER A 1 0.91 -6.43 -12.46
CA SER A 1 0.55 -7.02 -11.15
C SER A 1 -0.78 -6.44 -10.70
N LYS A 2 -1.58 -7.19 -9.91
CA LYS A 2 -2.75 -6.59 -9.23
C LYS A 2 -2.23 -5.45 -8.31
N PRO A 3 -2.89 -4.28 -8.26
CA PRO A 3 -2.43 -3.16 -7.44
C PRO A 3 -2.42 -3.51 -5.95
N THR A 4 -1.63 -2.81 -5.12
CA THR A 4 -1.64 -2.91 -3.64
C THR A 4 -3.06 -2.87 -3.05
N LEU A 5 -4.00 -2.24 -3.75
CA LEU A 5 -5.43 -2.25 -3.46
C LEU A 5 -5.97 -3.64 -3.13
N THR A 6 -5.49 -4.72 -3.75
CA THR A 6 -6.02 -6.08 -3.54
C THR A 6 -5.58 -6.73 -2.24
N GLN A 7 -4.66 -6.10 -1.49
CA GLN A 7 -4.18 -6.60 -0.19
C GLN A 7 -5.03 -6.11 0.98
N LEU A 8 -5.88 -5.10 0.78
CA LEU A 8 -6.74 -4.56 1.83
C LEU A 8 -8.08 -5.33 1.91
N PRO A 9 -8.56 -5.67 3.11
CA PRO A 9 -9.83 -6.38 3.30
C PRO A 9 -11.03 -5.48 3.01
N ASP A 10 -12.13 -6.07 2.50
CA ASP A 10 -13.41 -5.40 2.21
C ASP A 10 -14.29 -5.12 3.44
N GLN A 11 -13.70 -5.11 4.64
CA GLN A 11 -14.46 -5.04 5.89
C GLN A 11 -14.86 -3.61 6.32
N PHE A 12 -14.53 -2.58 5.55
CA PHE A 12 -14.82 -1.18 5.86
C PHE A 12 -15.97 -0.64 5.00
N SER A 13 -16.89 0.10 5.63
CA SER A 13 -18.11 0.58 4.98
C SER A 13 -17.85 1.74 4.00
N CYS A 14 -16.74 2.46 4.17
CA CYS A 14 -16.29 3.53 3.28
C CYS A 14 -15.90 3.05 1.85
N GLY A 15 -15.82 1.74 1.61
CA GLY A 15 -15.24 1.18 0.39
C GLY A 15 -13.74 1.49 0.30
N ARG A 16 -13.21 1.61 -0.92
CA ARG A 16 -11.77 1.82 -1.18
C ARG A 16 -11.52 3.15 -1.89
N PRO A 17 -11.39 4.28 -1.18
CA PRO A 17 -11.01 5.55 -1.80
C PRO A 17 -9.57 5.51 -2.31
N VAL A 18 -9.38 5.87 -3.58
CA VAL A 18 -8.07 6.06 -4.19
C VAL A 18 -7.84 7.56 -4.34
N CYS A 19 -6.80 8.06 -3.67
CA CYS A 19 -6.37 9.45 -3.74
C CYS A 19 -5.65 9.72 -5.07
N LEU A 20 -6.36 10.23 -6.08
CA LEU A 20 -5.80 10.55 -7.39
C LEU A 20 -5.07 11.90 -7.37
N GLY A 21 -4.09 12.05 -8.25
CA GLY A 21 -3.39 13.30 -8.51
C GLY A 21 -2.95 13.37 -9.96
N TYR A 22 -1.67 13.64 -10.19
CA TYR A 22 -1.09 13.60 -11.54
C TYR A 22 -1.42 12.29 -12.26
N LYS A 23 -1.87 12.38 -13.52
CA LYS A 23 -2.35 11.25 -14.34
C LYS A 23 -3.50 10.43 -13.75
N GLY A 24 -4.29 10.98 -12.83
CA GLY A 24 -5.46 10.30 -12.25
C GLY A 24 -6.47 9.78 -13.28
N HIS A 25 -6.56 10.39 -14.47
CA HIS A 25 -7.42 9.92 -15.57
C HIS A 25 -7.07 8.50 -16.05
N VAL A 26 -5.78 8.10 -16.01
CA VAL A 26 -5.36 6.74 -16.41
C VAL A 26 -5.95 5.70 -15.46
N ILE A 27 -6.02 6.02 -14.17
CA ILE A 27 -6.63 5.14 -13.16
C ILE A 27 -8.15 5.10 -13.36
N LYS A 28 -8.79 6.23 -13.66
CA LYS A 28 -10.22 6.29 -13.99
C LYS A 28 -10.54 5.43 -15.22
N GLU A 29 -9.74 5.54 -16.28
CA GLU A 29 -9.90 4.76 -17.50
C GLU A 29 -9.71 3.26 -17.28
N TYR A 30 -8.73 2.88 -16.45
CA TYR A 30 -8.53 1.49 -16.05
C TYR A 30 -9.79 0.89 -15.41
N PHE A 31 -10.35 1.57 -14.41
CA PHE A 31 -11.54 1.06 -13.71
C PHE A 31 -12.82 1.18 -14.54
N SER A 32 -12.97 2.20 -15.39
CA SER A 32 -14.14 2.30 -16.29
C SER A 32 -14.16 1.19 -17.33
N ASN A 33 -12.99 0.67 -17.71
CA ASN A 33 -12.84 -0.40 -18.70
C ASN A 33 -12.42 -1.72 -18.07
N TYR A 34 -12.61 -1.91 -16.76
CA TYR A 34 -12.05 -3.04 -16.02
C TYR A 34 -12.37 -4.40 -16.67
N PHE A 35 -13.65 -4.68 -16.92
CA PHE A 35 -14.07 -5.93 -17.56
C PHE A 35 -13.64 -6.07 -19.03
N LEU A 36 -13.35 -4.98 -19.74
CA LEU A 36 -12.76 -5.07 -21.08
C LEU A 36 -11.27 -5.45 -21.01
N GLN A 37 -10.57 -5.07 -19.95
CA GLN A 37 -9.14 -5.34 -19.78
C GLN A 37 -8.84 -6.68 -19.12
N THR A 38 -9.75 -7.17 -18.26
CA THR A 38 -9.49 -8.35 -17.42
C THR A 38 -10.31 -9.58 -17.79
N SER A 39 -11.11 -9.52 -18.86
CA SER A 39 -11.96 -10.63 -19.30
C SER A 39 -11.87 -10.80 -20.80
N ASP A 40 -12.19 -11.99 -21.29
CA ASP A 40 -12.37 -12.21 -22.72
C ASP A 40 -13.67 -11.51 -23.16
N VAL A 41 -13.72 -10.97 -24.37
CA VAL A 41 -14.88 -10.17 -24.83
C VAL A 41 -15.30 -10.60 -26.23
N VAL A 42 -16.62 -10.74 -26.42
CA VAL A 42 -17.25 -10.92 -27.74
C VAL A 42 -18.08 -9.68 -28.06
N PHE A 43 -17.82 -9.11 -29.24
CA PHE A 43 -18.60 -8.02 -29.80
C PHE A 43 -19.51 -8.56 -30.90
N ASP A 44 -20.82 -8.47 -30.70
CA ASP A 44 -21.82 -8.72 -31.74
C ASP A 44 -22.20 -7.37 -32.37
N PHE A 45 -21.54 -7.03 -33.48
CA PHE A 45 -21.80 -5.77 -34.19
C PHE A 45 -23.14 -5.74 -34.94
N ALA A 46 -23.77 -6.89 -35.18
CA ALA A 46 -25.08 -6.93 -35.83
C ALA A 46 -26.18 -6.50 -34.86
N ASN A 47 -26.05 -6.89 -33.59
CA ASN A 47 -27.01 -6.57 -32.53
C ASN A 47 -26.56 -5.43 -31.59
N GLY A 48 -25.30 -4.98 -31.71
CA GLY A 48 -24.72 -3.95 -30.86
C GLY A 48 -24.42 -4.43 -29.43
N GLU A 49 -24.34 -5.74 -29.22
CA GLU A 49 -24.16 -6.34 -27.89
C GLU A 49 -22.68 -6.61 -27.59
N THR A 50 -22.30 -6.44 -26.31
CA THR A 50 -20.98 -6.80 -25.79
C THR A 50 -21.15 -7.82 -24.68
N THR A 51 -20.55 -9.00 -24.86
CA THR A 51 -20.58 -10.08 -23.86
C THR A 51 -19.18 -10.29 -23.30
N HIS A 52 -19.03 -10.21 -21.98
CA HIS A 52 -17.79 -10.54 -21.28
C HIS A 52 -17.81 -12.02 -20.84
N ILE A 53 -16.73 -12.75 -21.12
CA ILE A 53 -16.53 -14.19 -20.86
C ILE A 53 -15.41 -14.34 -19.83
N ASN A 54 -15.44 -15.41 -19.01
CA ASN A 54 -14.43 -15.68 -17.97
C ASN A 54 -14.25 -14.50 -16.98
N LYS A 55 -15.37 -13.86 -16.62
CA LYS A 55 -15.36 -12.68 -15.74
C LYS A 55 -14.74 -13.03 -14.38
N ARG A 56 -13.78 -12.22 -13.97
CA ARG A 56 -13.34 -12.16 -12.57
C ARG A 56 -14.17 -11.08 -11.91
N ASN A 57 -15.24 -11.49 -11.23
CA ASN A 57 -16.04 -10.58 -10.43
C ASN A 57 -15.30 -10.29 -9.14
N GLU A 58 -14.89 -9.04 -8.96
CA GLU A 58 -14.39 -8.53 -7.69
C GLU A 58 -15.55 -7.80 -7.00
N ASP A 59 -15.80 -8.09 -5.72
CA ASP A 59 -16.88 -7.44 -4.94
C ASP A 59 -16.40 -6.11 -4.33
N TRP A 60 -15.76 -5.28 -5.15
CA TRP A 60 -15.14 -4.03 -4.69
C TRP A 60 -16.01 -2.82 -4.99
N LYS A 61 -16.18 -1.96 -3.98
CA LYS A 61 -16.62 -0.59 -4.14
C LYS A 61 -15.42 0.35 -4.10
N ILE A 62 -15.04 0.89 -5.27
CA ILE A 62 -13.88 1.78 -5.42
C ILE A 62 -14.35 3.21 -5.69
N SER A 63 -13.79 4.16 -4.95
CA SER A 63 -14.06 5.60 -5.13
C SER A 63 -12.80 6.29 -5.63
N LEU A 64 -12.84 6.87 -6.83
CA LEU A 64 -11.68 7.52 -7.45
C LEU A 64 -11.75 9.04 -7.24
N ILE A 65 -11.06 9.54 -6.21
CA ILE A 65 -11.20 10.92 -5.75
C ILE A 65 -10.01 11.74 -6.25
N ASP A 66 -10.28 12.81 -7.00
CA ASP A 66 -9.22 13.77 -7.36
C ASP A 66 -8.83 14.57 -6.12
N THR A 67 -7.63 14.30 -5.61
CA THR A 67 -7.06 14.96 -4.45
C THR A 67 -6.06 16.04 -4.82
N GLY A 68 -5.91 16.39 -6.11
CA GLY A 68 -5.03 17.46 -6.60
C GLY A 68 -3.66 16.97 -7.02
N ALA A 69 -3.09 17.56 -8.08
CA ALA A 69 -1.77 17.20 -8.59
C ALA A 69 -0.65 17.53 -7.59
N GLU A 70 -0.71 18.71 -6.96
CA GLU A 70 0.33 19.26 -6.09
C GLU A 70 0.13 18.97 -4.59
N THR A 71 -0.88 18.17 -4.24
CA THR A 71 -1.23 17.88 -2.84
C THR A 71 -0.30 16.80 -2.27
N MET A 72 0.25 17.05 -1.09
CA MET A 72 1.12 16.13 -0.35
C MET A 72 0.31 15.03 0.34
N THR A 73 0.97 13.96 0.78
CA THR A 73 0.33 12.74 1.31
C THR A 73 -0.67 12.98 2.44
N GLY A 74 -0.34 13.85 3.40
CA GLY A 74 -1.25 14.23 4.49
C GLY A 74 -2.44 15.03 3.95
N GLY A 75 -2.18 15.98 3.06
CA GLY A 75 -3.23 16.73 2.37
C GLY A 75 -4.23 15.82 1.63
N ARG A 76 -3.75 14.78 0.96
CA ARG A 76 -4.61 13.81 0.26
C ARG A 76 -5.51 13.06 1.24
N LEU A 77 -4.96 12.62 2.37
CA LEU A 77 -5.73 12.02 3.47
C LEU A 77 -6.85 12.97 3.96
N LYS A 78 -6.52 14.24 4.21
CA LYS A 78 -7.49 15.25 4.65
C LYS A 78 -8.60 15.46 3.62
N ARG A 79 -8.29 15.45 2.32
CA ARG A 79 -9.29 15.59 1.26
C ARG A 79 -10.22 14.38 1.12
N VAL A 80 -9.76 13.17 1.45
CA VAL A 80 -10.62 11.98 1.43
C VAL A 80 -11.39 11.73 2.72
N ALA A 81 -11.10 12.48 3.79
CA ALA A 81 -11.78 12.34 5.09
C ALA A 81 -13.32 12.31 5.01
N PRO A 82 -14.01 13.16 4.20
CA PRO A 82 -15.47 13.10 4.07
C PRO A 82 -16.02 11.77 3.51
N TYR A 83 -15.18 10.98 2.84
CA TYR A 83 -15.55 9.67 2.27
C TYR A 83 -15.26 8.50 3.21
N LEU A 84 -14.47 8.71 4.26
CA LEU A 84 -14.08 7.68 5.22
C LEU A 84 -15.10 7.48 6.35
N GLY A 85 -15.97 8.47 6.58
CA GLY A 85 -16.91 8.44 7.70
C GLY A 85 -16.21 8.62 9.06
N ASP A 86 -16.83 8.08 10.11
CA ASP A 86 -16.31 8.15 11.49
C ASP A 86 -15.88 6.76 12.01
N GLU A 87 -15.34 5.93 11.11
CA GLU A 87 -14.86 4.58 11.42
C GLU A 87 -13.33 4.48 11.31
N THR A 88 -12.71 3.56 12.06
CA THR A 88 -11.32 3.14 11.85
C THR A 88 -11.14 2.72 10.39
N PHE A 89 -10.06 3.14 9.74
CA PHE A 89 -9.79 2.83 8.34
C PHE A 89 -8.34 2.42 8.09
N CYS A 90 -8.11 1.71 6.98
CA CYS A 90 -6.77 1.42 6.49
C CYS A 90 -6.28 2.53 5.55
N PHE A 91 -5.01 2.89 5.68
CA PHE A 91 -4.32 3.84 4.79
C PHE A 91 -2.96 3.27 4.40
N THR A 92 -2.55 3.40 3.15
CA THR A 92 -1.24 2.87 2.72
C THR A 92 -0.77 3.54 1.43
N TYR A 93 0.49 3.32 1.08
CA TYR A 93 1.08 3.75 -0.17
C TYR A 93 0.70 2.82 -1.33
N GLY A 94 0.65 3.34 -2.54
CA GLY A 94 0.24 2.60 -3.74
C GLY A 94 1.37 1.80 -4.43
N ASP A 95 2.58 1.85 -3.91
CA ASP A 95 3.84 1.36 -4.49
C ASP A 95 4.49 0.23 -3.69
N GLY A 96 4.04 -0.04 -2.47
CA GLY A 96 4.52 -1.14 -1.62
C GLY A 96 3.65 -2.38 -1.72
N VAL A 97 4.27 -3.55 -1.71
CA VAL A 97 3.59 -4.84 -1.57
C VAL A 97 4.22 -5.66 -0.45
N GLY A 98 3.41 -6.41 0.31
CA GLY A 98 3.92 -7.32 1.32
C GLY A 98 2.93 -8.43 1.66
N ASP A 99 3.38 -9.42 2.43
CA ASP A 99 2.54 -10.46 3.05
C ASP A 99 2.05 -10.03 4.44
N VAL A 100 1.82 -8.73 4.62
CA VAL A 100 1.36 -8.14 5.88
C VAL A 100 -0.04 -8.68 6.21
N ASN A 101 -0.19 -9.26 7.40
CA ASN A 101 -1.48 -9.77 7.85
C ASN A 101 -2.37 -8.62 8.35
N ILE A 102 -3.19 -8.07 7.46
CA ILE A 102 -4.04 -6.90 7.75
C ILE A 102 -5.05 -7.19 8.87
N THR A 103 -5.55 -8.43 8.98
CA THR A 103 -6.46 -8.84 10.06
C THR A 103 -5.78 -8.75 11.43
N LYS A 104 -4.55 -9.24 11.55
CA LYS A 104 -3.75 -9.13 12.78
C LYS A 104 -3.38 -7.68 13.07
N LEU A 105 -3.04 -6.90 12.06
CA LEU A 105 -2.75 -5.48 12.19
C LEU A 105 -3.97 -4.71 12.73
N LEU A 106 -5.17 -4.95 12.19
CA LEU A 106 -6.41 -4.33 12.69
C LEU A 106 -6.73 -4.75 14.12
N ALA A 107 -6.61 -6.05 14.43
CA ALA A 107 -6.82 -6.53 15.79
C ALA A 107 -5.83 -5.91 16.78
N PHE A 108 -4.56 -5.77 16.39
CA PHE A 108 -3.53 -5.10 17.16
C PHE A 108 -3.86 -3.62 17.41
N HIS A 109 -4.30 -2.90 16.38
CA HIS A 109 -4.73 -1.51 16.48
C HIS A 109 -5.84 -1.33 17.52
N LYS A 110 -6.91 -2.13 17.37
CA LYS A 110 -8.07 -2.12 18.26
C LYS A 110 -7.68 -2.47 19.71
N ALA A 111 -6.72 -3.37 19.90
CA ALA A 111 -6.29 -3.79 21.24
C ALA A 111 -5.58 -2.70 22.03
N HIS A 112 -4.82 -1.80 21.38
CA HIS A 112 -4.11 -0.73 22.09
C HIS A 112 -4.88 0.60 22.14
N GLY A 113 -5.88 0.81 21.27
CA GLY A 113 -6.80 1.95 21.32
C GLY A 113 -6.15 3.33 21.11
N ARG A 114 -5.13 3.41 20.23
CA ARG A 114 -4.42 4.65 19.89
C ARG A 114 -4.83 5.12 18.51
N LYS A 115 -4.69 6.41 18.22
CA LYS A 115 -5.15 6.99 16.95
C LYS A 115 -4.49 6.40 15.71
N ALA A 116 -3.24 5.94 15.79
CA ALA A 116 -2.51 5.44 14.64
C ALA A 116 -1.68 4.19 14.93
N THR A 117 -1.76 3.21 14.03
CA THR A 117 -0.78 2.14 13.90
C THR A 117 -0.12 2.22 12.54
N LEU A 118 1.21 2.07 12.49
CA LEU A 118 1.95 1.85 11.25
C LEU A 118 2.56 0.45 11.22
N THR A 119 2.80 -0.08 10.04
CA THR A 119 3.57 -1.31 9.89
C THR A 119 5.05 -0.98 9.81
N ALA A 120 5.84 -1.59 10.68
CA ALA A 120 7.30 -1.46 10.71
C ALA A 120 7.94 -2.71 10.10
N ALA A 121 8.72 -2.56 9.03
CA ALA A 121 9.37 -3.68 8.34
C ALA A 121 10.87 -3.42 8.16
N ALA A 122 11.65 -4.48 7.94
CA ALA A 122 13.04 -4.34 7.55
C ALA A 122 13.13 -3.82 6.11
N PRO A 123 13.98 -2.83 5.82
CA PRO A 123 14.18 -2.38 4.45
C PRO A 123 14.88 -3.49 3.62
N PRO A 124 14.62 -3.57 2.31
CA PRO A 124 15.42 -4.43 1.44
C PRO A 124 16.87 -3.94 1.45
N GLY A 125 17.81 -4.88 1.53
CA GLY A 125 19.24 -4.58 1.42
C GLY A 125 19.53 -3.85 0.12
N ARG A 126 20.19 -2.68 0.19
CA ARG A 126 20.59 -1.93 -1.00
C ARG A 126 21.93 -2.37 -1.54
N PHE A 127 22.81 -2.83 -0.66
CA PHE A 127 24.20 -3.14 -0.94
C PHE A 127 24.57 -4.52 -0.41
N GLY A 128 25.65 -5.09 -0.93
CA GLY A 128 26.25 -6.30 -0.38
C GLY A 128 26.78 -6.03 1.02
N ALA A 129 26.38 -6.86 1.98
CA ALA A 129 26.95 -6.83 3.32
C ALA A 129 28.18 -7.74 3.37
N LEU A 130 29.22 -7.22 3.98
CA LEU A 130 30.49 -7.90 4.22
C LEU A 130 30.59 -8.18 5.72
N ASP A 131 30.80 -9.44 6.07
CA ASP A 131 31.36 -9.80 7.37
C ASP A 131 32.87 -9.99 7.20
N MET A 132 33.68 -9.20 7.90
CA MET A 132 35.13 -9.16 7.76
C MET A 132 35.81 -9.46 9.08
N ALA A 133 36.83 -10.32 9.04
CA ALA A 133 37.77 -10.52 10.14
C ALA A 133 38.67 -9.29 10.34
N ALA A 134 39.31 -9.22 11.51
CA ALA A 134 40.17 -8.09 11.89
C ALA A 134 41.39 -7.90 10.97
N ASP A 135 41.81 -8.95 10.27
CA ASP A 135 42.89 -8.92 9.27
C ASP A 135 42.43 -8.48 7.87
N GLY A 136 41.14 -8.16 7.71
CA GLY A 136 40.54 -7.72 6.46
C GLY A 136 40.06 -8.85 5.55
N VAL A 137 40.15 -10.12 5.98
CA VAL A 137 39.58 -11.25 5.22
C VAL A 137 38.06 -11.24 5.34
N VAL A 138 37.36 -11.34 4.20
CA VAL A 138 35.89 -11.43 4.15
C VAL A 138 35.46 -12.85 4.52
N ASN A 139 34.81 -13.01 5.67
CA ASN A 139 34.25 -14.27 6.13
C ASN A 139 32.98 -14.64 5.36
N SER A 140 32.13 -13.65 5.07
CA SER A 140 30.93 -13.83 4.25
C SER A 140 30.57 -12.57 3.46
N PHE A 141 30.02 -12.80 2.27
CA PHE A 141 29.43 -11.78 1.41
C PHE A 141 27.98 -12.16 1.18
N VAL A 142 27.05 -11.31 1.60
CA VAL A 142 25.62 -11.48 1.30
C VAL A 142 25.20 -10.31 0.42
N GLU A 143 24.86 -10.59 -0.83
CA GLU A 143 24.29 -9.55 -1.69
C GLU A 143 22.90 -9.19 -1.16
N LYS A 144 22.76 -7.97 -0.62
CA LYS A 144 21.50 -7.39 -0.15
C LYS A 144 20.78 -8.22 0.92
N PRO A 145 21.37 -8.42 2.10
CA PRO A 145 20.65 -9.04 3.20
C PRO A 145 19.44 -8.19 3.63
N SER A 146 18.48 -8.83 4.27
CA SER A 146 17.30 -8.18 4.86
C SER A 146 17.69 -7.37 6.11
N GLY A 147 17.98 -6.07 5.95
CA GLY A 147 18.20 -5.08 7.01
C GLY A 147 19.36 -5.36 8.00
N ASP A 148 19.82 -4.31 8.68
CA ASP A 148 20.85 -4.36 9.74
C ASP A 148 20.25 -4.34 11.16
N GLY A 149 18.94 -4.57 11.27
CA GLY A 149 18.17 -4.48 12.52
C GLY A 149 17.35 -3.20 12.67
N SER A 150 17.55 -2.19 11.81
CA SER A 150 16.68 -1.02 11.76
C SER A 150 15.34 -1.33 11.08
N LEU A 151 14.23 -0.91 11.71
CA LEU A 151 12.89 -1.01 11.13
C LEU A 151 12.48 0.34 10.54
N ILE A 152 11.81 0.30 9.39
CA ILE A 152 11.31 1.47 8.67
C ILE A 152 9.79 1.46 8.58
N ASN A 153 9.21 2.62 8.29
CA ASN A 153 7.78 2.75 7.98
C ASN A 153 7.46 2.09 6.64
N ALA A 154 6.72 0.99 6.69
CA ALA A 154 6.32 0.19 5.53
C ALA A 154 4.96 0.63 4.94
N GLY A 155 4.36 1.69 5.49
CA GLY A 155 2.97 2.05 5.22
C GLY A 155 2.03 1.15 6.02
N PHE A 156 1.00 0.60 5.35
CA PHE A 156 -0.02 -0.28 5.93
C PHE A 156 -0.45 0.21 7.31
N PHE A 157 -1.07 1.39 7.32
CA PHE A 157 -1.59 2.02 8.51
C PHE A 157 -2.99 1.54 8.83
N VAL A 158 -3.32 1.54 10.12
CA VAL A 158 -4.70 1.53 10.62
C VAL A 158 -4.86 2.77 11.47
N LEU A 159 -5.84 3.60 11.12
CA LEU A 159 -5.99 4.95 11.63
C LEU A 159 -7.42 5.20 12.11
N GLU A 160 -7.54 5.98 13.18
CA GLU A 160 -8.81 6.55 13.62
C GLU A 160 -9.09 7.88 12.91
N PRO A 161 -10.36 8.26 12.66
CA PRO A 161 -10.73 9.51 11.96
C PRO A 161 -10.04 10.77 12.51
N GLY A 162 -9.86 10.83 13.84
CA GLY A 162 -9.22 11.94 14.53
C GLY A 162 -7.72 12.13 14.24
N VAL A 163 -7.09 11.34 13.36
CA VAL A 163 -5.75 11.64 12.83
C VAL A 163 -5.77 12.78 11.81
N VAL A 164 -6.91 13.05 11.18
CA VAL A 164 -7.05 14.11 10.16
C VAL A 164 -6.78 15.50 10.76
N ASP A 165 -7.05 15.67 12.05
CA ASP A 165 -6.75 16.91 12.80
C ASP A 165 -5.25 17.22 12.89
N TYR A 166 -4.39 16.22 12.67
CA TYR A 166 -2.94 16.40 12.58
C TYR A 166 -2.47 16.85 11.19
N VAL A 167 -3.39 17.05 10.23
CA VAL A 167 -3.06 17.55 8.90
C VAL A 167 -3.52 18.99 8.76
N ASP A 168 -2.58 19.91 8.60
CA ASP A 168 -2.91 21.33 8.57
C ASP A 168 -3.46 21.75 7.20
N SER A 169 -2.85 21.30 6.10
CA SER A 169 -3.21 21.73 4.75
C SER A 169 -2.86 20.72 3.66
N ASP A 170 -3.18 21.06 2.41
CA ASP A 170 -2.79 20.29 1.23
C ASP A 170 -1.27 20.14 1.05
N LYS A 171 -0.47 21.01 1.68
CA LYS A 171 0.99 20.98 1.62
C LYS A 171 1.61 20.08 2.68
N THR A 172 0.82 19.54 3.60
CA THR A 172 1.31 18.71 4.70
C THR A 172 1.69 17.31 4.20
N SER A 173 2.93 16.89 4.46
CA SER A 173 3.38 15.51 4.26
C SER A 173 2.94 14.68 5.46
N TRP A 174 2.29 13.54 5.23
CA TRP A 174 1.84 12.63 6.29
C TRP A 174 3.02 12.19 7.18
N GLU A 175 4.15 11.92 6.55
CA GLU A 175 5.36 11.34 7.14
C GLU A 175 6.20 12.33 7.97
N ARG A 176 5.81 13.61 7.96
CA ARG A 176 6.49 14.70 8.68
C ARG A 176 5.69 15.08 9.91
N GLU A 177 5.16 16.29 9.95
CA GLU A 177 4.49 16.86 11.11
C GLU A 177 3.37 15.97 11.69
N PRO A 178 2.53 15.28 10.89
CA PRO A 178 1.48 14.43 11.44
C PRO A 178 2.03 13.22 12.20
N LEU A 179 2.89 12.40 11.60
CA LEU A 179 3.47 11.23 12.27
C LEU A 179 4.39 11.64 13.44
N GLU A 180 5.14 12.73 13.30
CA GLU A 180 5.99 13.25 14.39
C GLU A 180 5.14 13.68 15.59
N ARG A 181 4.05 14.43 15.37
CA ARG A 181 3.12 14.83 16.44
C ARG A 181 2.40 13.64 17.06
N LEU A 182 1.90 12.69 16.25
CA LEU A 182 1.28 11.46 16.76
C LEU A 182 2.24 10.65 17.64
N ALA A 183 3.52 10.57 17.26
CA ALA A 183 4.55 9.91 18.07
C ALA A 183 4.81 10.66 19.39
N GLN A 184 4.93 12.00 19.34
CA GLN A 184 5.12 12.85 20.52
C GLN A 184 3.95 12.74 21.50
N ASP A 185 2.71 12.70 20.98
CA ASP A 185 1.48 12.54 21.75
C ASP A 185 1.27 11.11 22.27
N ARG A 186 2.17 10.17 21.91
CA ARG A 186 2.08 8.73 22.22
C ARG A 186 0.84 8.05 21.63
N GLU A 187 0.38 8.57 20.50
CA GLU A 187 -0.77 8.07 19.74
C GLU A 187 -0.37 7.26 18.49
N LEU A 188 0.94 7.08 18.25
CA LEU A 188 1.48 6.23 17.19
C LEU A 188 2.09 4.94 17.75
N VAL A 189 1.64 3.79 17.26
CA VAL A 189 2.16 2.47 17.63
C VAL A 189 2.68 1.72 16.41
N ALA A 190 3.81 1.02 16.55
CA ALA A 190 4.40 0.22 15.47
C ALA A 190 3.98 -1.25 15.57
N PHE A 191 3.40 -1.78 14.49
CA PHE A 191 3.18 -3.21 14.28
C PHE A 191 4.38 -3.80 13.54
N GLN A 192 5.16 -4.67 14.20
CA GLN A 192 6.36 -5.25 13.58
C GLN A 192 6.00 -6.36 12.59
N HIS A 193 6.31 -6.14 11.32
CA HIS A 193 6.23 -7.13 10.25
C HIS A 193 7.61 -7.73 9.97
N ARG A 194 7.71 -9.06 10.07
CA ARG A 194 8.94 -9.82 9.81
C ARG A 194 8.90 -10.61 8.51
N GLY A 195 7.78 -10.55 7.78
CA GLY A 195 7.62 -11.21 6.50
C GLY A 195 8.18 -10.39 5.34
N PHE A 196 7.76 -10.74 4.13
CA PHE A 196 8.11 -10.03 2.92
C PHE A 196 7.45 -8.64 2.86
N TRP A 197 8.25 -7.62 2.57
CA TRP A 197 7.77 -6.29 2.17
C TRP A 197 8.77 -5.69 1.19
N GLN A 198 8.27 -5.10 0.10
CA GLN A 198 9.10 -4.51 -0.94
C GLN A 198 8.38 -3.30 -1.57
N PRO A 199 9.03 -2.12 -1.60
CA PRO A 199 8.56 -0.97 -2.36
C PRO A 199 8.95 -1.10 -3.84
N MET A 200 8.27 -0.36 -4.71
CA MET A 200 8.55 -0.27 -6.14
C MET A 200 8.96 1.15 -6.55
N ASP A 201 10.11 1.62 -6.03
CA ASP A 201 10.60 2.98 -6.27
C ASP A 201 11.42 3.10 -7.56
N THR A 202 12.09 2.01 -7.96
CA THR A 202 13.02 2.00 -9.08
C THR A 202 12.65 0.97 -10.14
N LEU A 203 13.21 1.12 -11.35
CA LEU A 203 13.08 0.10 -12.40
C LEU A 203 13.61 -1.27 -11.95
N ARG A 204 14.62 -1.28 -11.07
CA ARG A 204 15.16 -2.50 -10.49
C ARG A 204 14.11 -3.22 -9.63
N ASP A 205 13.41 -2.46 -8.78
CA ASP A 205 12.36 -3.01 -7.92
C ASP A 205 11.22 -3.57 -8.77
N LYS A 206 10.81 -2.83 -9.82
CA LYS A 206 9.82 -3.30 -10.78
C LYS A 206 10.23 -4.64 -11.39
N ASN A 207 11.43 -4.74 -11.95
CA ASN A 207 11.91 -5.97 -12.60
C ASN A 207 11.97 -7.14 -11.61
N HIS A 208 12.40 -6.88 -10.37
CA HIS A 208 12.44 -7.90 -9.33
C HIS A 208 11.03 -8.41 -8.95
N LEU A 209 10.07 -7.51 -8.76
CA LEU A 209 8.68 -7.87 -8.50
C LEU A 209 8.03 -8.61 -9.69
N GLU A 210 8.33 -8.21 -10.93
CA GLU A 210 7.86 -8.92 -12.13
C GLU A 210 8.45 -10.33 -12.23
N GLU A 211 9.74 -10.52 -11.90
CA GLU A 211 10.38 -11.84 -11.87
C GLU A 211 9.72 -12.75 -10.81
N MET A 212 9.49 -12.24 -9.60
CA MET A 212 8.78 -12.98 -8.56
C MET A 212 7.37 -13.36 -8.99
N TRP A 213 6.66 -12.45 -9.66
CA TRP A 213 5.32 -12.71 -10.20
C TRP A 213 5.33 -13.79 -11.29
N ASN A 214 6.18 -13.65 -12.30
CA ASN A 214 6.25 -14.55 -13.45
C ASN A 214 6.75 -15.95 -13.08
N SER A 215 7.59 -16.07 -12.05
CA SER A 215 8.05 -17.36 -11.52
C SER A 215 7.05 -18.05 -10.59
N GLY A 216 5.90 -17.42 -10.29
CA GLY A 216 4.90 -17.94 -9.36
C GLY A 216 5.34 -17.89 -7.89
N LYS A 217 6.36 -17.09 -7.56
CA LYS A 217 6.95 -16.95 -6.21
C LYS A 217 6.66 -15.59 -5.56
N ALA A 218 5.66 -14.87 -6.03
CA ALA A 218 5.24 -13.60 -5.46
C ALA A 218 4.66 -13.82 -4.05
N SER A 219 5.47 -13.59 -3.01
CA SER A 219 5.09 -13.80 -1.60
C SER A 219 3.86 -13.00 -1.17
N TRP A 220 3.60 -11.87 -1.83
CA TRP A 220 2.45 -11.02 -1.55
C TRP A 220 1.14 -11.51 -2.22
N LYS A 221 1.21 -12.52 -3.11
CA LYS A 221 0.01 -13.15 -3.71
C LYS A 221 -0.59 -14.13 -2.71
N VAL A 222 -1.31 -13.60 -1.73
CA VAL A 222 -1.99 -14.36 -0.66
C VAL A 222 -3.41 -14.82 -1.04
N TRP A 223 -3.75 -14.75 -2.33
CA TRP A 223 -5.04 -15.14 -2.90
C TRP A 223 -4.87 -16.23 -3.96
N ASP A 224 -5.96 -16.96 -4.21
CA ASP A 224 -6.02 -18.04 -5.20
C ASP A 224 -5.96 -17.52 -6.65
#